data_AF-A0A7V3PT44-F1
#
_entry.id   AF-A0A7V3PT44-F1
#
_cell.length_a   1.000
_cell.length_b   1.000
_cell.length_c   1.000
_cell.angle_alpha   90.00
_cell.angle_beta   90.00
_cell.angle_gamma   90.00
#
_symmetry.space_group_name_H-M   'P 1'
#
loop_
_entity.id
_entity.type
_entity.pdbx_description
1 polymer ?
#
loop_
_entity_poly.entity_id
_entity_poly.type
_entity_poly.pdbx_seq_one_letter_code
_entity_poly.pdbx_strand_id
1 'polypeptide(L)'
;MKPDEYIRLVRAKYELLGGAESPAEKVAEELKPAIREWAGRYLVRIEPAGSYAKGTRIRGGTDIDILISLGAKTPLAAKKIYEHFFNWLKRRGFNSAGEYFHPA
;
A
#
# COMPACT_ATOMS: atom_id res chain seq x y z
N MET A 1 -24.09 10.59 28.53
CA MET A 1 -23.65 10.40 27.14
C MET A 1 -24.73 9.63 26.40
N LYS A 2 -25.19 10.13 25.25
CA LYS A 2 -26.17 9.40 24.42
C LYS A 2 -25.45 8.28 23.62
N PRO A 3 -26.11 7.16 23.29
CA PRO A 3 -25.49 6.10 22.50
C PRO A 3 -24.79 6.59 21.22
N ASP A 4 -25.42 7.46 20.45
CA ASP A 4 -24.83 8.00 19.23
C ASP A 4 -23.58 8.87 19.48
N GLU A 5 -23.54 9.57 20.61
CA GLU A 5 -22.40 10.38 21.01
C GLU A 5 -21.19 9.49 21.32
N TYR A 6 -21.42 8.38 22.02
CA TYR A 6 -20.41 7.36 22.27
C TYR A 6 -19.85 6.77 20.96
N ILE A 7 -20.72 6.38 20.03
CA ILE A 7 -20.30 5.81 18.74
C ILE A 7 -19.49 6.81 17.90
N ARG A 8 -19.86 8.10 17.91
CA ARG A 8 -19.08 9.15 17.24
C ARG A 8 -17.68 9.30 17.84
N LEU A 9 -17.55 9.23 19.17
CA LEU A 9 -16.25 9.28 19.85
C LEU A 9 -15.38 8.06 19.52
N VAL A 10 -15.97 6.86 19.50
CA VAL A 10 -15.25 5.65 19.10
C VAL A 10 -14.76 5.76 17.66
N ARG A 11 -15.61 6.18 16.72
CA ARG A 11 -15.19 6.37 15.34
C ARG A 11 -14.05 7.38 15.23
N ALA A 12 -14.19 8.56 15.84
CA ALA A 12 -13.15 9.60 15.81
C ALA A 12 -11.81 9.12 16.42
N LYS A 13 -11.86 8.24 17.43
CA LYS A 13 -10.67 7.66 18.06
C LYS A 13 -9.88 6.75 17.11
N TYR A 14 -10.56 5.97 16.27
CA TYR A 14 -9.95 4.96 15.42
C TYR A 14 -9.84 5.37 13.95
N GLU A 15 -10.44 6.47 13.54
CA GLU A 15 -10.38 6.94 12.16
C GLU A 15 -8.94 7.33 11.77
N LEU A 16 -8.56 6.95 10.54
CA LEU A 16 -7.31 7.35 9.91
C LEU A 16 -7.60 8.35 8.78
N LEU A 17 -6.68 9.30 8.60
CA LEU A 17 -6.74 10.24 7.49
C LEU A 17 -6.65 9.50 6.15
N GLY A 18 -7.43 9.96 5.18
CA GLY A 18 -7.38 9.55 3.77
C GLY A 18 -7.16 10.78 2.89
N GLY A 19 -6.87 10.55 1.62
CA GLY A 19 -6.57 11.61 0.66
C GLY A 19 -5.22 12.28 0.91
N ALA A 20 -5.09 13.53 0.43
CA ALA A 20 -3.82 14.27 0.38
C ALA A 20 -3.10 14.41 1.73
N GLU A 21 -3.82 14.36 2.85
CA GLU A 21 -3.23 14.46 4.19
C GLU A 21 -2.88 13.11 4.82
N SER A 22 -3.17 11.99 4.15
CA SER A 22 -2.86 10.66 4.67
C SER A 22 -1.38 10.34 4.51
N PRO A 23 -0.65 10.08 5.62
CA PRO A 23 0.75 9.67 5.53
C PRO A 23 0.92 8.36 4.74
N ALA A 24 -0.02 7.42 4.88
CA ALA A 24 0.06 6.15 4.17
C ALA A 24 -0.16 6.30 2.67
N GLU A 25 -1.10 7.16 2.24
CA GLU A 25 -1.27 7.45 0.81
C GLU A 25 -0.07 8.24 0.25
N LYS A 26 0.55 9.14 1.03
CA LYS A 26 1.81 9.82 0.64
C LYS A 26 2.93 8.82 0.37
N VAL A 27 3.13 7.85 1.25
CA VAL A 27 4.12 6.77 1.04
C VAL A 27 3.79 5.94 -0.21
N ALA A 28 2.50 5.66 -0.47
CA ALA A 28 2.09 4.97 -1.68
C ALA A 28 2.39 5.79 -2.95
N GLU A 29 2.20 7.11 -2.92
CA GLU A 29 2.60 8.01 -4.02
C GLU A 29 4.12 7.99 -4.25
N GLU A 30 4.92 7.99 -3.18
CA GLU A 30 6.39 7.90 -3.24
C GLU A 30 6.88 6.57 -3.85
N LEU A 31 6.10 5.49 -3.74
CA LEU A 31 6.43 4.20 -4.35
C LEU A 31 6.10 4.15 -5.85
N LYS A 32 5.21 5.02 -6.35
CA LYS A 32 4.77 4.97 -7.76
C LYS A 32 5.89 5.10 -8.79
N PRO A 33 6.90 5.99 -8.64
CA PRO A 33 8.02 6.06 -9.56
C PRO A 33 8.76 4.70 -9.70
N ALA A 34 8.99 4.03 -8.58
CA ALA A 34 9.64 2.72 -8.56
C ALA A 34 8.77 1.66 -9.25
N ILE A 35 7.47 1.64 -8.97
CA ILE A 35 6.52 0.74 -9.66
C ILE A 35 6.50 1.00 -11.17
N ARG A 36 6.49 2.26 -11.59
CA ARG A 36 6.52 2.66 -13.02
C ARG A 36 7.79 2.20 -13.69
N GLU A 37 8.94 2.37 -13.04
CA GLU A 37 10.22 1.93 -13.54
C GLU A 37 10.27 0.39 -13.69
N TRP A 38 9.77 -0.35 -12.70
CA TRP A 38 9.72 -1.81 -12.73
C TRP A 38 8.81 -2.35 -13.82
N ALA A 39 7.57 -1.85 -13.89
CA ALA A 39 6.56 -2.35 -14.81
C ALA A 39 6.79 -1.87 -16.25
N GLY A 40 7.44 -0.72 -16.42
CA GLY A 40 7.77 -0.14 -17.72
C GLY A 40 6.54 -0.05 -18.63
N ARG A 41 6.71 -0.45 -19.89
CA ARG A 41 5.64 -0.44 -20.90
C ARG A 41 4.46 -1.38 -20.61
N TYR A 42 4.60 -2.28 -19.65
CA TYR A 42 3.56 -3.24 -19.30
C TYR A 42 2.61 -2.74 -18.21
N LEU A 43 2.92 -1.59 -17.59
CA LEU A 43 2.04 -0.96 -16.62
C LEU A 43 0.75 -0.47 -17.30
N VAL A 44 -0.39 -0.87 -16.75
CA VAL A 44 -1.71 -0.36 -17.13
C VAL A 44 -2.15 0.71 -16.14
N ARG A 45 -2.09 0.41 -14.84
CA ARG A 45 -2.57 1.30 -13.79
C ARG A 45 -1.93 1.00 -12.43
N ILE A 46 -1.82 2.04 -11.61
CA ILE A 46 -1.52 1.95 -10.18
C ILE A 46 -2.68 2.61 -9.44
N GLU A 47 -3.31 1.92 -8.51
CA GLU A 47 -4.42 2.47 -7.73
C GLU A 47 -4.40 1.97 -6.28
N PRO A 48 -4.91 2.77 -5.31
CA PRO A 48 -5.12 2.27 -3.97
C PRO A 48 -6.16 1.15 -3.98
N ALA A 49 -5.96 0.19 -3.10
CA ALA A 49 -6.87 -0.93 -2.88
C ALA A 49 -7.22 -1.04 -1.38
N GLY A 50 -7.86 -2.15 -1.02
CA GLY A 50 -8.08 -2.49 0.38
C GLY A 50 -8.93 -1.49 1.15
N SER A 51 -8.65 -1.37 2.45
CA SER A 51 -9.43 -0.56 3.38
C SER A 51 -9.32 0.95 3.13
N TYR A 52 -8.19 1.41 2.58
CA TYR A 52 -8.01 2.79 2.15
C TYR A 52 -8.95 3.15 0.99
N ALA A 53 -8.98 2.32 -0.07
CA ALA A 53 -9.89 2.52 -1.19
C ALA A 53 -11.38 2.40 -0.80
N LYS A 54 -11.69 1.55 0.19
CA LYS A 54 -13.07 1.33 0.67
C LYS A 54 -13.54 2.34 1.72
N GLY A 55 -12.64 3.17 2.27
CA GLY A 55 -12.95 4.07 3.38
C GLY A 55 -13.21 3.35 4.72
N THR A 56 -12.73 2.11 4.87
CA THR A 56 -12.92 1.29 6.08
C THR A 56 -11.64 1.11 6.90
N ARG A 57 -10.62 1.94 6.64
CA ARG A 57 -9.34 1.96 7.36
C ARG A 57 -9.53 2.33 8.83
N ILE A 58 -8.84 1.63 9.71
CA ILE A 58 -8.89 1.89 11.16
C ILE A 58 -7.48 1.87 11.76
N ARG A 59 -7.27 2.72 12.77
CA ARG A 59 -6.03 2.81 13.52
C ARG A 59 -5.74 1.49 14.24
N GLY A 60 -4.51 1.00 14.12
CA GLY A 60 -4.02 -0.17 14.86
C GLY A 60 -4.13 -1.51 14.13
N GLY A 61 -4.52 -1.54 12.86
CA GLY A 61 -4.59 -2.80 12.11
C GLY A 61 -4.82 -2.64 10.61
N THR A 62 -4.29 -1.58 9.99
CA THR A 62 -4.47 -1.33 8.57
C THR A 62 -3.18 -0.80 7.95
N ASP A 63 -2.79 -1.42 6.83
CA ASP A 63 -1.74 -0.96 5.92
C ASP A 63 -2.36 -0.32 4.67
N ILE A 64 -1.53 0.33 3.85
CA ILE A 64 -1.93 0.83 2.53
C ILE A 64 -1.73 -0.25 1.47
N ASP A 65 -2.82 -0.68 0.86
CA ASP A 65 -2.78 -1.65 -0.24
C ASP A 65 -2.66 -0.92 -1.59
N ILE A 66 -1.75 -1.37 -2.44
CA ILE A 66 -1.54 -0.83 -3.79
C ILE A 66 -1.81 -1.93 -4.82
N LEU A 67 -2.75 -1.69 -5.73
CA LEU A 67 -2.99 -2.56 -6.87
C LEU A 67 -2.16 -2.09 -8.07
N ILE A 68 -1.32 -2.98 -8.59
CA ILE A 68 -0.53 -2.76 -9.79
C ILE A 68 -1.12 -3.62 -10.91
N SER A 69 -1.76 -2.98 -11.88
CA SER A 69 -2.34 -3.66 -13.05
C SER A 69 -1.31 -3.74 -14.16
N LEU A 70 -1.02 -4.95 -14.62
CA LEU A 70 -0.11 -5.23 -15.73
C LEU A 70 -0.87 -5.75 -16.95
N GLY A 71 -0.41 -5.42 -18.15
CA GLY A 71 -1.05 -5.84 -19.40
C GLY A 71 -0.87 -7.33 -19.69
N ALA A 72 -1.77 -7.91 -20.50
CA ALA A 72 -1.73 -9.32 -20.86
C ALA A 72 -0.45 -9.78 -21.60
N LYS A 73 0.31 -8.84 -22.18
CA LYS A 73 1.60 -9.09 -22.85
C LYS A 73 2.81 -9.03 -21.91
N THR A 74 2.59 -8.95 -20.60
CA THR A 74 3.67 -8.95 -19.60
C THR A 74 4.48 -10.25 -19.74
N PRO A 75 5.81 -10.18 -19.92
CA PRO A 75 6.64 -11.36 -20.21
C PRO A 75 7.00 -12.13 -18.93
N LEU A 76 6.05 -12.28 -18.01
CA LEU A 76 6.21 -12.99 -16.75
C LEU A 76 4.98 -13.86 -16.51
N ALA A 77 5.20 -15.12 -16.11
CA ALA A 77 4.13 -15.94 -15.60
C ALA A 77 3.54 -15.31 -14.33
N ALA A 78 2.21 -15.37 -14.16
CA ALA A 78 1.53 -14.75 -13.02
C ALA A 78 2.15 -15.13 -11.66
N LYS A 79 2.49 -16.42 -11.48
CA LYS A 79 3.16 -16.95 -10.27
C LYS A 79 4.54 -16.37 -9.98
N LYS A 80 5.17 -15.70 -10.94
CA LYS A 80 6.51 -15.09 -10.82
C LYS A 80 6.49 -13.59 -10.65
N ILE A 81 5.35 -12.94 -10.84
CA ILE A 81 5.23 -11.47 -10.78
C ILE A 81 5.63 -10.96 -9.39
N TYR A 82 5.11 -11.60 -8.33
CA TYR A 82 5.41 -11.21 -6.95
C TYR A 82 6.92 -11.29 -6.64
N GLU A 83 7.54 -12.46 -6.82
CA GLU A 83 8.97 -12.67 -6.54
C GLU A 83 9.84 -11.72 -7.38
N HIS A 84 9.47 -11.49 -8.64
CA HIS A 84 10.20 -10.59 -9.52
C HIS A 84 10.16 -9.14 -9.04
N PHE A 85 8.98 -8.65 -8.64
CA PHE A 85 8.82 -7.31 -8.09
C PHE A 85 9.54 -7.14 -6.75
N PHE A 86 9.33 -8.08 -5.83
CA PHE A 86 9.96 -8.08 -4.51
C PHE A 86 11.49 -8.01 -4.61
N ASN A 87 12.10 -8.88 -5.43
CA ASN A 87 13.55 -8.87 -5.62
C ASN A 87 14.06 -7.59 -6.31
N TRP A 88 13.26 -7.01 -7.21
CA TRP A 88 13.60 -5.74 -7.85
C TRP A 88 13.58 -4.57 -6.86
N LEU A 89 12.63 -4.54 -5.93
CA LEU A 89 12.56 -3.57 -4.84
C LEU A 89 13.76 -3.71 -3.89
N LYS A 90 14.08 -4.93 -3.44
CA LYS A 90 15.25 -5.16 -2.57
C LYS A 90 16.55 -4.67 -3.19
N ARG A 91 16.78 -4.90 -4.49
CA ARG A 91 17.96 -4.40 -5.20
C ARG A 91 18.06 -2.86 -5.26
N ARG A 92 16.96 -2.14 -5.04
CA ARG A 92 16.91 -0.67 -4.94
C ARG A 92 16.93 -0.14 -3.51
N GLY A 93 17.16 -1.01 -2.52
CA GLY A 93 17.27 -0.62 -1.11
C GLY A 93 15.92 -0.46 -0.40
N PHE A 94 14.81 -0.91 -0.99
CA PHE A 94 13.55 -1.01 -0.27
C PHE A 94 13.62 -2.20 0.72
N ASN A 95 13.33 -1.92 1.98
CA ASN A 95 13.35 -2.91 3.05
C ASN A 95 11.93 -3.38 3.37
N SER A 96 11.76 -4.68 3.59
CA SER A 96 10.55 -5.21 4.21
C SER A 96 10.66 -5.10 5.73
N ALA A 97 9.57 -4.79 6.42
CA ALA A 97 9.55 -4.61 7.88
C ALA A 97 10.06 -5.83 8.71
N GLY A 98 10.25 -7.01 8.10
CA GLY A 98 10.86 -8.18 8.73
C GLY A 98 12.39 -8.19 8.79
N GLU A 99 13.09 -7.21 8.18
CA GLU A 99 14.57 -7.12 8.18
C GLU A 99 15.11 -5.99 9.08
N TYR A 100 14.30 -5.50 10.03
CA TYR A 100 14.84 -4.68 11.11
C TYR A 100 15.76 -5.54 11.99
N PHE A 101 17.06 -5.27 11.87
CA PHE A 101 18.14 -5.76 12.70
C PHE A 101 17.73 -5.89 14.18
N HIS A 102 17.86 -7.09 14.74
CA HIS A 102 18.21 -7.22 16.14
C HIS A 102 19.72 -6.97 16.25
N PRO A 103 20.19 -5.82 16.76
CA PRO A 103 21.59 -5.71 17.17
C PRO A 103 21.82 -6.75 18.28
N ALA A 104 22.86 -7.55 18.11
CA ALA A 104 23.43 -8.39 19.16
C ALA A 104 24.07 -7.54 20.25
#